data_AF-A0A7C7U8M1-F1
#
_entry.id   AF-A0A7C7U8M1-F1
#
_cell.length_a   1.000
_cell.length_b   1.000
_cell.length_c   1.000
_cell.angle_alpha   90.00
_cell.angle_beta   90.00
_cell.angle_gamma   90.00
#
_symmetry.space_group_name_H-M   'P 1'
#
loop_
_entity.id
_entity.type
_entity.pdbx_description
1 polymer ?
#
loop_
_entity_poly.entity_id
_entity_poly.type
_entity_poly.pdbx_seq_one_letter_code
_entity_poly.pdbx_strand_id
1 'polypeptide(L)'
;MLLRASGEAIGEDAELDGAVGVGDGAVPHGGVLIAYAEAATRGSEKLKHARAALLAAVGEAAFVRAAATVGIFNGLVRVADSIGIPLDEATRRTTGAFRETLGLNAFGGSRNTDLEGEEGGEEIDDFFPS
;
A
#
# COMPACT_ATOMS: atom_id res chain seq x y z
N MET A 1 -1.59 2.99 15.11
CA MET A 1 -0.46 3.11 14.18
C MET A 1 0.48 4.18 14.73
N LEU A 2 1.74 3.85 14.98
CA LEU A 2 2.74 4.82 15.41
C LEU A 2 3.22 5.60 14.18
N LEU A 3 3.00 6.91 14.19
CA LEU A 3 3.58 7.81 13.19
C LEU A 3 5.04 8.09 13.59
N ARG A 4 5.95 8.27 12.62
CA ARG A 4 7.39 8.50 12.87
C ARG A 4 7.67 9.54 13.97
N ALA A 5 6.92 10.65 13.98
CA ALA A 5 7.03 11.69 15.00
C ALA A 5 6.67 11.23 16.42
N SER A 6 5.80 10.21 16.54
CA SER A 6 5.47 9.57 17.82
C SER A 6 6.52 8.55 18.25
N GLY A 7 7.23 7.91 17.30
CA GLY A 7 8.35 7.00 17.57
C GLY A 7 9.59 7.73 18.09
N GLU A 8 9.91 8.90 17.52
CA GLU A 8 11.01 9.76 18.00
C GLU A 8 10.80 10.27 19.44
N ALA A 9 9.54 10.47 19.85
CA ALA A 9 9.20 10.93 21.19
C ALA A 9 9.33 9.83 22.28
N ILE A 10 9.27 8.55 21.89
CA ILE A 10 9.31 7.39 22.80
C ILE A 10 10.56 6.53 22.63
N GLY A 11 11.41 6.81 21.63
CA GLY A 11 12.64 6.07 21.36
C GLY A 11 12.42 4.68 20.76
N GLU A 12 11.27 4.44 20.13
CA GLU A 12 10.96 3.16 19.46
C GLU A 12 10.93 3.32 17.94
N ASP A 13 11.75 2.52 17.26
CA ASP A 13 11.70 2.36 15.81
C ASP A 13 10.55 1.41 15.44
N ALA A 14 9.70 1.84 14.50
CA ALA A 14 8.66 0.98 13.96
C ALA A 14 9.28 -0.09 13.05
N GLU A 15 8.99 -1.37 13.30
CA GLU A 15 9.37 -2.46 12.40
C GLU A 15 8.45 -2.47 11.18
N LEU A 16 9.02 -2.18 10.01
CA LEU A 16 8.29 -1.93 8.76
C LEU A 16 8.36 -3.11 7.78
N ASP A 17 9.12 -4.14 8.11
CA ASP A 17 9.37 -5.31 7.27
C ASP A 17 8.05 -5.97 6.82
N GLY A 18 7.07 -6.07 7.72
CA GLY A 18 5.75 -6.60 7.41
C GLY A 18 5.01 -5.84 6.31
N ALA A 19 5.23 -4.53 6.20
CA ALA A 19 4.58 -3.68 5.20
C ALA A 19 5.12 -3.92 3.77
N VAL A 20 6.32 -4.49 3.64
CA VAL A 20 6.95 -4.87 2.37
C VAL A 20 7.01 -6.39 2.16
N GLY A 21 6.23 -7.14 2.94
CA GLY A 21 6.09 -8.58 2.79
C GLY A 21 7.20 -9.41 3.45
N VAL A 22 7.94 -8.83 4.40
CA VAL A 22 9.02 -9.48 5.16
C VAL A 22 8.59 -9.72 6.61
N GLY A 23 9.09 -10.77 7.25
CA GLY A 23 8.78 -11.08 8.65
C GLY A 23 7.36 -11.61 8.87
N ASP A 24 6.84 -11.42 10.09
CA ASP A 24 5.50 -11.88 10.50
C ASP A 24 4.60 -10.74 11.02
N GLY A 25 5.07 -9.49 10.95
CA GLY A 25 4.31 -8.32 11.41
C GLY A 25 3.91 -8.37 12.89
N ALA A 26 4.56 -9.21 13.70
CA ALA A 26 4.26 -9.42 15.13
C ALA A 26 2.79 -9.80 15.41
N VAL A 27 2.11 -10.45 14.46
CA VAL A 27 0.73 -10.93 14.63
C VAL A 27 0.67 -12.45 14.51
N PRO A 28 -0.28 -13.11 15.23
CA PRO A 28 -0.50 -14.54 15.07
C PRO A 28 -0.71 -14.93 13.60
N HIS A 29 0.01 -15.95 13.16
CA HIS A 29 -0.01 -16.44 11.76
C HIS A 29 0.44 -15.39 10.72
N GLY A 30 1.12 -14.31 11.12
CA GLY A 30 1.45 -13.21 10.24
C GLY A 30 2.31 -13.60 9.05
N GLY A 31 3.31 -14.47 9.23
CA GLY A 31 4.14 -14.95 8.10
C GLY A 31 3.32 -15.66 7.00
N VAL A 32 2.34 -16.50 7.36
CA VAL A 32 1.49 -17.17 6.36
C VAL A 32 0.41 -16.25 5.79
N LEU A 33 -0.04 -15.25 6.55
CA LEU A 33 -0.92 -14.18 6.06
C LEU A 33 -0.21 -13.31 5.02
N ILE A 34 1.00 -12.86 5.32
CA ILE A 34 1.86 -12.08 4.42
C ILE A 34 2.16 -12.90 3.16
N ALA A 35 2.59 -14.15 3.29
CA ALA A 35 2.89 -15.00 2.14
C ALA A 35 1.68 -15.21 1.22
N TYR A 36 0.47 -15.35 1.79
CA TYR A 36 -0.76 -15.42 1.02
C TYR A 36 -1.10 -14.10 0.33
N ALA A 37 -1.01 -12.97 1.03
CA ALA A 37 -1.28 -11.64 0.49
C ALA A 37 -0.32 -11.29 -0.68
N GLU A 38 0.97 -11.57 -0.53
CA GLU A 38 1.99 -11.38 -1.57
C GLU A 38 1.70 -12.25 -2.80
N ALA A 39 1.46 -13.55 -2.58
CA ALA A 39 1.21 -14.48 -3.67
C ALA A 39 -0.08 -14.13 -4.43
N ALA A 40 -1.12 -13.70 -3.73
CA ALA A 40 -2.40 -13.30 -4.32
C ALA A 40 -2.28 -11.98 -5.10
N THR A 41 -1.60 -10.98 -4.53
CA THR A 41 -1.44 -9.66 -5.15
C THR A 41 -0.58 -9.73 -6.42
N ARG A 42 0.49 -10.55 -6.41
CA ARG A 42 1.41 -10.69 -7.55
C ARG A 42 0.96 -11.71 -8.60
N GLY A 43 -0.14 -12.42 -8.37
CA GLY A 43 -0.56 -13.52 -9.24
C GLY A 43 0.49 -14.64 -9.33
N SER A 44 1.15 -14.95 -8.22
CA SER A 44 2.25 -15.91 -8.19
C SER A 44 1.78 -17.35 -8.34
N GLU A 45 2.57 -18.19 -9.01
CA GLU A 45 2.40 -19.66 -9.05
C GLU A 45 2.35 -20.29 -7.64
N LYS A 46 2.95 -19.63 -6.64
CA LYS A 46 2.94 -20.07 -5.23
C LYS A 46 1.56 -19.93 -4.56
N LEU A 47 0.61 -19.25 -5.18
CA LEU A 47 -0.70 -18.94 -4.59
C LEU A 47 -1.48 -20.18 -4.16
N LYS A 48 -1.39 -21.28 -4.92
CA LYS A 48 -2.03 -22.55 -4.52
C LYS A 48 -1.47 -23.08 -3.19
N HIS A 49 -0.15 -23.03 -3.03
CA HIS A 49 0.51 -23.47 -1.81
C HIS A 49 0.19 -22.53 -0.64
N ALA A 50 0.27 -21.21 -0.85
CA ALA A 50 -0.03 -20.23 0.18
C ALA A 50 -1.49 -20.30 0.68
N ARG A 51 -2.46 -20.56 -0.20
CA ARG A 51 -3.86 -20.82 0.19
C ARG A 51 -3.97 -22.02 1.12
N ALA A 52 -3.34 -23.15 0.77
CA ALA A 52 -3.41 -24.37 1.56
C ALA A 52 -2.76 -24.18 2.93
N ALA A 53 -1.59 -23.53 2.98
CA ALA A 53 -0.88 -23.24 4.22
C ALA A 53 -1.69 -22.32 5.15
N LEU A 54 -2.26 -21.24 4.60
CA LEU A 54 -3.08 -20.33 5.40
C LEU A 54 -4.35 -21.02 5.90
N LEU A 55 -5.07 -21.74 5.04
CA LEU A 55 -6.27 -22.48 5.42
C LEU A 55 -6.01 -23.47 6.56
N ALA A 56 -4.88 -24.20 6.50
CA ALA A 56 -4.48 -25.11 7.56
C ALA A 56 -4.14 -24.41 8.87
N ALA A 57 -3.56 -23.21 8.81
CA ALA A 57 -3.13 -22.45 9.99
C ALA A 57 -4.29 -21.76 10.73
N VAL A 58 -5.25 -21.19 10.00
CA VAL A 58 -6.30 -20.32 10.58
C VAL A 58 -7.72 -20.90 10.50
N GLY A 59 -7.92 -21.96 9.72
CA GLY A 59 -9.23 -22.55 9.46
C GLY A 59 -10.08 -21.75 8.46
N GLU A 60 -11.20 -22.34 8.04
CA GLU A 60 -12.00 -21.85 6.91
C GLU A 60 -12.57 -20.43 7.13
N ALA A 61 -13.21 -20.18 8.28
CA ALA A 61 -13.83 -18.89 8.55
C ALA A 61 -12.82 -17.72 8.56
N ALA A 62 -11.63 -17.93 9.13
CA ALA A 62 -10.58 -16.93 9.14
C ALA A 62 -9.90 -16.80 7.75
N PHE A 63 -9.76 -17.91 7.01
CA PHE A 63 -9.27 -17.89 5.64
C PHE A 63 -10.17 -17.05 4.72
N VAL A 64 -11.50 -17.22 4.80
CA VAL A 64 -12.46 -16.41 4.03
C VAL A 64 -12.30 -14.92 4.33
N ARG A 65 -12.13 -14.57 5.61
CA ARG A 65 -11.88 -13.18 6.02
C ARG A 65 -10.58 -12.63 5.44
N ALA A 66 -9.49 -13.39 5.52
CA ALA A 66 -8.21 -13.00 4.92
C ALA A 66 -8.32 -12.82 3.41
N ALA A 67 -9.00 -13.73 2.70
CA ALA A 67 -9.24 -13.64 1.27
C ALA A 67 -10.07 -12.41 0.89
N ALA A 68 -11.11 -12.10 1.66
CA ALA A 68 -11.92 -10.89 1.48
C ALA A 68 -11.10 -9.62 1.68
N THR A 69 -10.27 -9.56 2.73
CA THR A 69 -9.36 -8.43 2.98
C THR A 69 -8.39 -8.23 1.82
N VAL A 70 -7.70 -9.28 1.38
CA VAL A 70 -6.78 -9.23 0.22
C VAL A 70 -7.53 -8.77 -1.03
N GLY A 71 -8.71 -9.31 -1.30
CA GLY A 71 -9.52 -8.95 -2.46
C GLY A 71 -9.93 -7.48 -2.48
N ILE A 72 -10.38 -6.94 -1.35
CA ILE A 72 -10.78 -5.52 -1.23
C ILE A 72 -9.59 -4.60 -1.49
N PHE A 73 -8.44 -4.81 -0.82
CA PHE A 73 -7.28 -3.95 -1.02
C PHE A 73 -6.71 -4.03 -2.44
N ASN A 74 -6.70 -5.23 -3.02
CA ASN A 74 -6.28 -5.41 -4.40
C ASN A 74 -7.25 -4.75 -5.41
N GLY A 75 -8.55 -4.73 -5.11
CA GLY A 75 -9.58 -4.04 -5.90
C GLY A 75 -9.45 -2.52 -5.83
N LEU A 76 -9.37 -1.96 -4.61
CA LEU A 76 -9.30 -0.52 -4.37
C LEU A 76 -8.08 0.12 -5.06
N VAL A 77 -6.92 -0.54 -5.02
CA VAL A 77 -5.71 -0.05 -5.70
C VAL A 77 -5.94 0.10 -7.20
N ARG A 78 -6.56 -0.89 -7.87
CA ARG A 78 -6.85 -0.77 -9.31
C ARG A 78 -7.85 0.33 -9.63
N VAL A 79 -8.86 0.52 -8.78
CA VAL A 79 -9.83 1.60 -8.99
C VAL A 79 -9.11 2.93 -8.91
N ALA A 80 -8.33 3.17 -7.85
CA ALA A 80 -7.55 4.40 -7.68
C ALA A 80 -6.58 4.64 -8.85
N ASP A 81 -5.85 3.61 -9.27
CA ASP A 81 -4.94 3.68 -10.41
C ASP A 81 -5.67 4.04 -11.71
N SER A 82 -6.86 3.48 -11.93
CA SER A 82 -7.64 3.69 -13.18
C SER A 82 -8.25 5.08 -13.29
N ILE A 83 -8.56 5.73 -12.17
CA ILE A 83 -9.13 7.09 -12.14
C ILE A 83 -8.07 8.17 -11.92
N GLY A 84 -6.79 7.79 -11.82
CA GLY A 84 -5.69 8.75 -11.80
C GLY A 84 -5.52 9.52 -10.49
N ILE A 85 -6.01 9.02 -9.34
CA ILE A 85 -5.91 9.78 -8.07
C ILE A 85 -4.43 9.99 -7.69
N PRO A 86 -3.96 11.25 -7.54
CA PRO A 86 -2.62 11.55 -7.04
C PRO A 86 -2.55 11.43 -5.51
N LEU A 87 -1.33 11.33 -4.97
CA LEU A 87 -1.10 11.66 -3.56
C LEU A 87 -1.25 13.17 -3.37
N ASP A 88 -1.93 13.57 -2.30
CA ASP A 88 -1.99 14.98 -1.91
C ASP A 88 -0.59 15.53 -1.60
N GLU A 89 -0.44 16.86 -1.72
CA GLU A 89 0.84 17.56 -1.54
C GLU A 89 1.53 17.24 -0.21
N ALA A 90 0.77 17.20 0.89
CA ALA A 90 1.34 16.97 2.21
C ALA A 90 1.87 15.54 2.31
N THR A 91 1.08 14.55 1.87
CA THR A 91 1.52 13.15 1.82
C THR A 91 2.71 12.97 0.89
N ARG A 92 2.71 13.59 -0.30
CA ARG A 92 3.81 13.49 -1.28
C ARG A 92 5.13 13.96 -0.69
N ARG A 93 5.13 15.13 -0.05
CA ARG A 93 6.33 15.71 0.61
C ARG A 93 6.80 14.88 1.79
N THR A 94 5.90 14.53 2.70
CA THR A 94 6.27 13.87 3.96
C THR A 94 6.73 12.42 3.75
N THR A 95 6.32 11.76 2.66
CA THR A 95 6.62 10.34 2.42
C THR A 95 7.70 10.10 1.36
N GLY A 96 8.27 11.12 0.72
CA GLY A 96 9.21 10.96 -0.40
C GLY A 96 10.36 9.99 -0.09
N ALA A 97 11.13 10.25 0.97
CA ALA A 97 12.24 9.38 1.38
C ALA A 97 11.78 7.96 1.75
N PHE A 98 10.59 7.81 2.34
CA PHE A 98 10.04 6.51 2.72
C PHE A 98 9.63 5.68 1.50
N ARG A 99 8.98 6.33 0.51
CA ARG A 99 8.61 5.70 -0.76
C ARG A 99 9.84 5.23 -1.52
N GLU A 100 10.93 6.01 -1.49
CA GLU A 100 12.21 5.63 -2.07
C GLU A 100 12.81 4.40 -1.38
N THR A 101 12.98 4.45 -0.05
CA THR A 101 13.56 3.34 0.73
C THR A 101 12.80 2.03 0.56
N LEU A 102 11.47 2.08 0.48
CA LEU A 102 10.63 0.89 0.30
C LEU A 102 10.41 0.50 -1.17
N GLY A 103 11.00 1.24 -2.13
CA GLY A 103 10.85 0.97 -3.55
C GLY A 103 9.42 1.18 -4.09
N LEU A 104 8.59 1.97 -3.40
CA LEU A 104 7.19 2.18 -3.77
C LEU A 104 7.06 2.97 -5.09
N ASN A 105 8.08 3.74 -5.44
CA ASN A 105 8.16 4.47 -6.71
C ASN A 105 8.19 3.54 -7.94
N ALA A 106 8.46 2.24 -7.76
CA ALA A 106 8.44 1.26 -8.86
C ALA A 106 7.02 0.79 -9.22
N PHE A 107 5.99 1.08 -8.42
CA PHE A 107 4.61 0.66 -8.70
C PHE A 107 3.94 1.58 -9.71
N GLY A 108 3.07 1.02 -10.55
CA GLY A 108 2.43 1.75 -11.65
C GLY A 108 1.59 2.96 -11.22
N GLY A 109 0.95 2.92 -10.05
CA GLY A 109 0.17 4.03 -9.49
C GLY A 109 1.00 5.25 -9.10
N SER A 110 2.33 5.10 -8.91
CA SER A 110 3.22 6.24 -8.59
C SER A 110 3.15 7.36 -9.64
N ARG A 111 2.97 6.98 -10.91
CA ARG A 111 2.84 7.92 -12.03
C ARG A 111 1.72 8.94 -11.83
N ASN A 112 0.62 8.56 -11.16
CA ASN A 112 -0.49 9.48 -10.92
C ASN A 112 -0.08 10.66 -10.04
N THR A 113 0.93 10.46 -9.17
CA THR A 113 1.47 11.49 -8.28
C THR A 113 2.42 12.45 -9.00
N ASP A 114 3.02 12.03 -10.12
CA ASP A 114 3.94 12.85 -10.92
C ASP A 114 3.18 13.75 -11.92
N LEU A 115 1.95 13.38 -12.30
CA LEU A 115 1.10 14.14 -13.24
C LEU A 115 0.69 15.53 -12.71
N GLU A 116 0.50 15.69 -11.39
CA GLU A 116 0.25 17.02 -10.78
C GLU A 116 1.43 17.99 -10.91
N GLY A 117 2.63 17.50 -11.24
CA GLY A 117 3.82 18.35 -11.44
C GLY A 117 3.83 19.13 -12.76
N GLU A 118 2.96 18.79 -13.72
CA GLU A 118 2.94 19.42 -15.05
C GLU A 118 1.77 20.40 -15.29
N GLU A 119 0.73 20.41 -14.45
CA GLU A 119 -0.41 21.33 -14.59
C GLU A 119 -0.47 22.33 -13.42
N GLY A 120 -0.01 23.56 -13.64
CA GLY A 120 -0.17 24.64 -12.64
C GLY A 120 0.45 25.99 -12.97
N GLY A 121 0.65 26.30 -14.26
CA GLY A 121 1.21 27.56 -14.74
C GLY A 121 0.37 28.24 -15.83
N GLU A 122 -0.96 28.08 -15.82
CA GLU A 122 -1.84 28.88 -16.66
C GLU A 122 -2.61 29.87 -15.79
N GLU A 123 -2.22 31.14 -15.89
CA GLU A 123 -2.99 32.29 -15.43
C GLU A 123 -4.39 32.22 -16.06
N ILE A 124 -5.40 31.97 -15.22
CA ILE A 124 -6.80 32.22 -15.58
C ILE A 124 -7.08 33.72 -15.54
N ASP A 125 -6.48 34.47 -16.44
CA ASP A 125 -6.91 35.84 -16.74
C ASP A 125 -8.04 35.79 -17.80
N ASP A 126 -9.08 36.59 -17.58
CA ASP A 126 -10.22 36.87 -18.48
C ASP A 126 -11.38 35.85 -18.62
N PHE A 127 -12.11 35.57 -17.53
CA PHE A 127 -13.49 35.03 -17.66
C PHE A 127 -14.64 35.93 -17.16
N PHE A 128 -14.38 37.19 -16.77
CA PHE A 128 -15.48 38.10 -16.41
C PHE A 128 -15.28 39.52 -16.93
N PRO A 129 -15.89 39.90 -18.07
CA PRO A 129 -16.02 41.31 -18.43
C PRO A 129 -17.12 41.97 -17.56
N SER A 130 -16.82 43.21 -17.17
CA SER A 130 -17.64 44.12 -16.34
C SER A 130 -19.01 44.45 -16.92
#